data_AF-A0A4U0ST95-F1
#
_entry.id   AF-A0A4U0ST95-F1
#
_cell.length_a   1.000
_cell.length_b   1.000
_cell.length_c   1.000
_cell.angle_alpha   90.00
_cell.angle_beta   90.00
_cell.angle_gamma   90.00
#
_symmetry.space_group_name_H-M   'P 1'
#
loop_
_entity.id
_entity.type
_entity.pdbx_description
1 polymer ?
#
loop_
_entity_poly.entity_id
_entity_poly.type
_entity_poly.pdbx_seq_one_letter_code
_entity_poly.pdbx_strand_id
1 'polypeptide(L)'
;MGEELAGSNAVWEFETDAVVIRYERGMRNSRLLQALGERRIPYAALAGVQLGSGRRGSVVLRTVPRQGADPLIEAANGQLKEAADPYRLVLPADSRLLAEYYADELRTAIGNLPEEAADRYLVSAPAAPQSFKAYDARASFDGETVSFRWSRTGASSAKWKAGDQHFPITSLYGVEWRAPEKLGGYLRLLPRDNVGGGAAGAVSAAGAPEDDPTAVVFGLGYGLVHESLPLAASVLGAVQRAVRK
;
A
#
# COMPACT_ATOMS: atom_id res chain seq x y z
N MET A 1 -22.93 13.75 12.57
CA MET A 1 -22.27 13.22 13.78
C MET A 1 -22.23 11.73 13.53
N GLY A 2 -21.12 11.24 12.95
CA GLY A 2 -20.99 9.83 12.56
C GLY A 2 -20.90 8.95 13.79
N GLU A 3 -21.39 7.72 13.69
CA GLU A 3 -21.21 6.76 14.75
C GLU A 3 -19.75 6.27 14.76
N GLU A 4 -19.17 6.10 15.94
CA GLU A 4 -17.75 5.78 16.12
C GLU A 4 -17.57 4.43 16.82
N LEU A 5 -16.64 3.63 16.32
CA LEU A 5 -16.24 2.34 16.88
C LEU A 5 -14.73 2.35 17.16
N ALA A 6 -14.38 2.45 18.45
CA ALA A 6 -13.00 2.54 18.91
C ALA A 6 -12.41 1.17 19.24
N GLY A 7 -11.29 0.85 18.59
CA GLY A 7 -10.49 -0.34 18.85
C GLY A 7 -9.08 -0.01 19.31
N SER A 8 -8.35 -1.02 19.75
CA SER A 8 -6.98 -0.87 20.28
C SER A 8 -5.94 -0.40 19.25
N ASN A 9 -6.25 -0.47 17.96
CA ASN A 9 -5.32 -0.13 16.88
C ASN A 9 -5.81 1.01 15.96
N ALA A 10 -7.09 1.35 16.02
CA ALA A 10 -7.72 2.37 15.18
C ALA A 10 -9.10 2.73 15.73
N VAL A 11 -9.64 3.83 15.24
CA VAL A 11 -11.01 4.28 15.44
C VAL A 11 -11.68 4.32 14.08
N TRP A 12 -12.87 3.74 13.96
CA TRP A 12 -13.67 3.77 12.74
C TRP A 12 -14.85 4.71 12.94
N GLU A 13 -15.02 5.66 12.03
CA GLU A 13 -16.19 6.53 11.96
C GLU A 13 -16.99 6.17 10.71
N PHE A 14 -18.28 5.89 10.90
CA PHE A 14 -19.18 5.52 9.81
C PHE A 14 -19.88 6.78 9.29
N GLU A 15 -19.53 7.15 8.06
CA GLU A 15 -20.20 8.19 7.28
C GLU A 15 -21.26 7.58 6.35
N THR A 16 -21.98 8.43 5.63
CA THR A 16 -23.07 7.99 4.73
C THR A 16 -22.58 7.12 3.57
N ASP A 17 -21.38 7.37 3.04
CA ASP A 17 -20.83 6.69 1.86
C ASP A 17 -19.44 6.06 2.10
N ALA A 18 -18.92 6.14 3.34
CA ALA A 18 -17.59 5.66 3.67
C ALA A 18 -17.40 5.32 5.14
N VAL A 19 -16.35 4.55 5.41
CA VAL A 19 -15.76 4.44 6.74
C VAL A 19 -14.46 5.25 6.78
N VAL A 20 -14.34 6.16 7.75
CA VAL A 20 -13.11 6.90 8.03
C VAL A 20 -12.35 6.16 9.13
N ILE A 21 -11.15 5.69 8.80
CA ILE A 21 -10.29 4.94 9.70
C ILE A 21 -9.19 5.86 10.21
N ARG A 22 -9.22 6.19 11.49
CA ARG A 22 -8.20 6.97 12.19
C ARG A 22 -7.28 6.02 12.96
N TYR A 23 -6.02 5.91 12.56
CA TYR A 23 -5.06 5.03 13.24
C TYR A 23 -4.49 5.72 14.47
N GLU A 24 -4.71 5.15 15.65
CA GLU A 24 -4.24 5.74 16.90
C GLU A 24 -2.71 5.74 16.99
N ARG A 25 -2.17 6.81 17.58
CA ARG A 25 -0.74 6.92 17.89
C ARG A 25 -0.44 6.20 19.21
N GLY A 26 -0.01 4.94 19.14
CA GLY A 26 0.42 4.18 20.30
C GLY A 26 1.63 3.29 20.00
N MET A 27 2.53 3.11 20.98
CA MET A 27 3.77 2.32 20.82
C MET A 27 3.54 0.87 20.35
N ARG A 28 2.33 0.33 20.54
CA ARG A 28 1.95 -1.04 20.15
C ARG A 28 1.35 -1.14 18.74
N ASN A 29 1.05 -0.01 18.10
CA ASN A 29 0.47 0.00 16.76
C ASN A 29 1.55 -0.17 15.71
N SER A 30 1.20 -0.82 14.61
CA SER A 30 2.09 -0.97 13.46
C SER A 30 2.55 0.41 12.99
N ARG A 31 3.86 0.56 12.78
CA ARG A 31 4.42 1.81 12.25
C ARG A 31 3.81 2.19 10.90
N LEU A 32 3.37 1.20 10.11
CA LEU A 32 2.68 1.47 8.84
C LEU A 32 1.36 2.20 9.08
N LEU A 33 0.54 1.72 10.01
CA LEU A 33 -0.75 2.34 10.34
C LEU A 33 -0.53 3.77 10.88
N GLN A 34 0.47 3.96 11.73
CA GLN A 34 0.85 5.30 12.21
C GLN A 34 1.28 6.23 11.06
N ALA A 35 2.04 5.72 10.09
CA ALA A 35 2.48 6.49 8.93
C ALA A 35 1.32 6.83 7.98
N LEU A 36 0.29 5.99 7.91
CA LEU A 36 -0.93 6.26 7.15
C LEU A 36 -1.82 7.32 7.82
N GLY A 37 -1.84 7.37 9.15
CA GLY A 37 -2.56 8.38 9.94
C GLY A 37 -4.07 8.23 9.88
N GLU A 38 -4.70 8.70 8.81
CA GLU A 38 -6.14 8.62 8.57
C GLU A 38 -6.42 8.18 7.14
N ARG A 39 -7.44 7.35 6.95
CA ARG A 39 -7.89 6.91 5.64
C ARG A 39 -9.40 6.92 5.54
N ARG A 40 -9.92 7.64 4.55
CA ARG A 40 -11.31 7.55 4.14
C ARG A 40 -11.49 6.43 3.12
N ILE A 41 -12.34 5.47 3.44
CA ILE A 41 -12.60 4.29 2.62
C ILE A 41 -14.06 4.33 2.14
N PRO A 42 -14.33 4.73 0.89
CA PRO A 42 -15.68 4.67 0.33
C PRO A 42 -16.24 3.25 0.37
N TYR A 43 -17.54 3.09 0.63
CA TYR A 43 -18.18 1.76 0.60
C TYR A 43 -18.06 1.12 -0.79
N ALA A 44 -18.03 1.92 -1.86
CA ALA A 44 -17.77 1.45 -3.23
C ALA A 44 -16.36 0.86 -3.43
N ALA A 45 -15.43 1.10 -2.49
CA ALA A 45 -14.10 0.51 -2.49
C ALA A 45 -14.04 -0.83 -1.75
N LEU A 46 -15.16 -1.31 -1.17
CA LEU A 46 -15.24 -2.51 -0.37
C LEU A 46 -16.01 -3.61 -1.12
N ALA A 47 -15.54 -4.84 -0.96
CA ALA A 47 -16.17 -6.06 -1.48
C ALA A 47 -16.85 -6.89 -0.38
N GLY A 48 -16.66 -6.55 0.90
CA GLY A 48 -17.31 -7.28 1.98
C GLY A 48 -16.76 -6.98 3.37
N VAL A 49 -17.27 -7.74 4.35
CA VAL A 49 -16.97 -7.57 5.77
C VAL A 49 -16.83 -8.91 6.46
N GLN A 50 -15.76 -9.06 7.23
CA GLN A 50 -15.42 -10.25 8.00
C GLN A 50 -15.44 -9.89 9.49
N LEU A 51 -16.08 -10.76 10.28
CA LEU A 51 -16.05 -10.69 11.73
C LEU A 51 -15.42 -11.98 12.26
N GLY A 52 -14.45 -11.87 13.14
CA GLY A 52 -13.74 -13.01 13.70
C GLY A 52 -13.26 -12.79 15.12
N SER A 53 -12.69 -13.84 15.70
CA SER A 53 -12.05 -13.79 17.02
C SER A 53 -10.55 -13.50 16.86
N GLY A 54 -10.04 -12.59 17.66
CA GLY A 54 -8.62 -12.23 17.74
C GLY A 54 -7.92 -12.88 18.93
N ARG A 55 -6.74 -12.34 19.27
CA ARG A 55 -5.94 -12.81 20.42
C ARG A 55 -6.61 -12.41 21.73
N ARG A 56 -6.48 -13.25 22.76
CA ARG A 56 -6.97 -12.98 24.14
C ARG A 56 -8.46 -12.63 24.18
N GLY A 57 -9.27 -13.27 23.33
CA GLY A 57 -10.72 -13.04 23.28
C GLY A 57 -11.15 -11.73 22.63
N SER A 58 -10.22 -10.94 22.06
CA SER A 58 -10.59 -9.76 21.26
C SER A 58 -11.49 -10.12 20.09
N VAL A 59 -12.27 -9.15 19.63
CA VAL A 59 -13.10 -9.27 18.43
C VAL A 59 -12.42 -8.51 17.30
N VAL A 60 -12.42 -9.08 16.10
CA VAL A 60 -11.78 -8.47 14.92
C VAL A 60 -12.85 -8.21 13.89
N LEU A 61 -13.08 -6.93 13.59
CA LEU A 61 -13.87 -6.48 12.46
C LEU A 61 -12.91 -6.11 11.32
N ARG A 62 -13.14 -6.65 10.13
CA ARG A 62 -12.29 -6.40 8.96
C ARG A 62 -13.14 -6.11 7.74
N THR A 63 -12.88 -5.01 7.06
CA THR A 63 -13.46 -4.71 5.74
C THR A 63 -12.55 -5.30 4.65
N VAL A 64 -13.15 -5.80 3.57
CA VAL A 64 -12.42 -6.41 2.46
C VAL A 64 -12.37 -5.40 1.33
N PRO A 65 -11.19 -4.86 0.97
CA PRO A 65 -11.09 -3.94 -0.17
C PRO A 65 -11.39 -4.69 -1.47
N ARG A 66 -12.07 -4.01 -2.38
CA ARG A 66 -12.32 -4.47 -3.74
C ARG A 66 -11.01 -4.45 -4.53
N GLN A 67 -10.81 -5.43 -5.42
CA GLN A 67 -9.62 -5.49 -6.26
C GLN A 67 -9.48 -4.19 -7.08
N GLY A 68 -8.28 -3.61 -7.13
CA GLY A 68 -7.99 -2.37 -7.86
C GLY A 68 -8.50 -1.08 -7.21
N ALA A 69 -9.17 -1.15 -6.06
CA ALA A 69 -9.76 0.04 -5.42
C ALA A 69 -8.79 0.82 -4.52
N ASP A 70 -7.75 0.16 -3.98
CA ASP A 70 -6.78 0.77 -3.08
C ASP A 70 -5.34 0.52 -3.57
N PRO A 71 -4.59 1.57 -3.94
CA PRO A 71 -3.21 1.44 -4.42
C PRO A 71 -2.26 0.90 -3.36
N LEU A 72 -2.55 1.09 -2.06
CA LEU A 72 -1.73 0.55 -0.97
C LEU A 72 -1.84 -0.97 -0.91
N ILE A 73 -3.06 -1.50 -1.03
CA ILE A 73 -3.32 -2.95 -1.01
C ILE A 73 -2.80 -3.60 -2.29
N GLU A 74 -2.95 -2.93 -3.43
CA GLU A 74 -2.40 -3.37 -4.70
C GLU A 74 -0.86 -3.46 -4.65
N ALA A 75 -0.18 -2.39 -4.21
CA ALA A 75 1.28 -2.41 -4.04
C ALA A 75 1.74 -3.49 -3.05
N ALA A 76 0.99 -3.69 -1.95
CA ALA A 76 1.31 -4.70 -0.95
C ALA A 76 1.20 -6.12 -1.50
N ASN A 77 0.30 -6.35 -2.47
CA ASN A 77 0.06 -7.62 -3.14
C ASN A 77 -0.01 -8.83 -2.16
N GLY A 78 -0.80 -8.68 -1.09
CA GLY A 78 -1.01 -9.73 -0.08
C GLY A 78 0.18 -10.02 0.85
N GLN A 79 1.23 -9.21 0.84
CA GLN A 79 2.45 -9.45 1.63
C GLN A 79 2.43 -8.81 3.02
N LEU A 80 1.39 -8.04 3.36
CA LEU A 80 1.25 -7.43 4.68
C LEU A 80 0.94 -8.46 5.76
N LYS A 81 1.59 -8.30 6.91
CA LYS A 81 1.22 -9.02 8.14
C LYS A 81 -0.14 -8.52 8.62
N GLU A 82 -0.90 -9.39 9.29
CA GLU A 82 -2.22 -9.06 9.86
C GLU A 82 -2.19 -7.80 10.76
N ALA A 83 -1.13 -7.62 11.57
CA ALA A 83 -0.99 -6.46 12.45
C ALA A 83 -0.76 -5.13 11.70
N ALA A 84 -0.43 -5.19 10.41
CA ALA A 84 -0.24 -4.05 9.53
C ALA A 84 -1.38 -3.89 8.51
N ASP A 85 -2.44 -4.69 8.62
CA ASP A 85 -3.61 -4.57 7.74
C ASP A 85 -4.39 -3.28 8.07
N PRO A 86 -4.49 -2.32 7.12
CA PRO A 86 -5.18 -1.05 7.34
C PRO A 86 -6.71 -1.17 7.42
N TYR A 87 -7.28 -2.31 7.04
CA TYR A 87 -8.72 -2.56 7.03
C TYR A 87 -9.20 -3.37 8.25
N ARG A 88 -8.35 -3.51 9.27
CA ARG A 88 -8.60 -4.35 10.43
C ARG A 88 -8.76 -3.52 11.70
N LEU A 89 -9.86 -3.74 12.43
CA LEU A 89 -10.15 -3.14 13.73
C LEU A 89 -10.16 -4.22 14.82
N VAL A 90 -9.40 -3.99 15.90
CA VAL A 90 -9.31 -4.90 17.05
C VAL A 90 -10.06 -4.32 18.23
N LEU A 91 -11.17 -4.96 18.57
CA LEU A 91 -12.08 -4.55 19.62
C LEU A 91 -11.90 -5.40 20.87
N PRO A 92 -12.18 -4.87 22.07
CA PRO A 92 -12.21 -5.66 23.29
C PRO A 92 -13.35 -6.70 23.24
N ALA A 93 -13.25 -7.74 24.07
CA ALA A 93 -14.12 -8.92 24.01
C ALA A 93 -15.61 -8.60 24.26
N ASP A 94 -15.87 -7.62 25.12
CA ASP A 94 -17.19 -7.11 25.48
C ASP A 94 -17.87 -6.31 24.35
N SER A 95 -17.12 -5.89 23.33
CA SER A 95 -17.65 -5.16 22.17
C SER A 95 -18.22 -6.05 21.07
N ARG A 96 -18.41 -7.36 21.34
CA ARG A 96 -18.86 -8.32 20.32
C ARG A 96 -20.20 -7.95 19.68
N LEU A 97 -21.22 -7.65 20.48
CA LEU A 97 -22.54 -7.29 19.97
C LEU A 97 -22.49 -6.03 19.10
N LEU A 98 -21.69 -5.05 19.50
CA LEU A 98 -21.50 -3.82 18.74
C LEU A 98 -20.75 -4.08 17.42
N ALA A 99 -19.76 -4.96 17.43
CA ALA A 99 -19.04 -5.38 16.24
C ALA A 99 -19.95 -6.15 15.26
N GLU A 100 -20.85 -6.99 15.78
CA GLU A 100 -21.87 -7.70 14.98
C GLU A 100 -22.83 -6.71 14.32
N TYR A 101 -23.34 -5.74 15.08
CA TYR A 101 -24.19 -4.65 14.56
C TYR A 101 -23.53 -3.91 13.40
N TYR A 102 -22.31 -3.37 13.60
CA TYR A 102 -21.62 -2.64 12.53
C TYR A 102 -21.21 -3.51 11.35
N ALA A 103 -20.94 -4.80 11.57
CA ALA A 103 -20.69 -5.72 10.47
C ALA A 103 -21.91 -5.87 9.56
N ASP A 104 -23.11 -5.93 10.13
CA ASP A 104 -24.36 -6.07 9.39
C ASP A 104 -24.77 -4.77 8.69
N GLU A 105 -24.58 -3.61 9.33
CA GLU A 105 -24.75 -2.30 8.70
C GLU A 105 -23.83 -2.14 7.48
N LEU A 106 -22.54 -2.46 7.62
CA LEU A 106 -21.59 -2.41 6.51
C LEU A 106 -21.95 -3.41 5.39
N ARG A 107 -22.37 -4.64 5.73
CA ARG A 107 -22.81 -5.62 4.72
C ARG A 107 -24.02 -5.11 3.93
N THR A 108 -24.96 -4.46 4.61
CA THR A 108 -26.14 -3.86 3.99
C THR A 108 -25.75 -2.71 3.06
N ALA A 109 -24.85 -1.83 3.50
CA ALA A 109 -24.36 -0.70 2.71
C ALA A 109 -23.58 -1.14 1.46
N ILE A 110 -22.75 -2.19 1.58
CA ILE A 110 -21.91 -2.70 0.50
C ILE A 110 -22.71 -3.59 -0.47
N GLY A 111 -23.68 -4.36 0.01
CA GLY A 111 -24.40 -5.36 -0.80
C GLY A 111 -25.19 -4.80 -1.98
N ASN A 112 -25.40 -3.49 -2.04
CA ASN A 112 -26.04 -2.81 -3.18
C ASN A 112 -25.03 -2.25 -4.20
N LEU A 113 -23.73 -2.49 -4.01
CA LEU A 113 -22.65 -1.93 -4.82
C LEU A 113 -22.06 -3.00 -5.76
N PRO A 114 -21.39 -2.58 -6.86
CA PRO A 114 -20.82 -3.52 -7.82
C PRO A 114 -19.70 -4.38 -7.21
N GLU A 115 -19.79 -5.70 -7.40
CA GLU A 115 -18.81 -6.68 -6.91
C GLU A 115 -17.56 -6.76 -7.81
N GLU A 116 -17.62 -6.24 -9.04
CA GLU A 116 -16.51 -6.33 -9.99
C GLU A 116 -15.29 -5.54 -9.53
N ALA A 117 -14.11 -5.92 -10.03
CA ALA A 117 -12.88 -5.16 -9.81
C ALA A 117 -13.08 -3.67 -10.17
N ALA A 118 -12.49 -2.78 -9.38
CA ALA A 118 -12.58 -1.35 -9.63
C ALA A 118 -11.79 -0.99 -10.89
N ASP A 119 -12.37 -0.13 -11.72
CA ASP A 119 -11.71 0.44 -12.91
C ASP A 119 -10.65 1.51 -12.54
N ARG A 120 -10.69 1.98 -11.30
CA ARG A 120 -9.80 2.97 -10.72
C ARG A 120 -9.65 2.80 -9.22
N TYR A 121 -8.60 3.41 -8.68
CA TYR A 121 -8.45 3.60 -7.25
C TYR A 121 -9.56 4.54 -6.75
N LEU A 122 -10.32 4.04 -5.77
CA LEU A 122 -11.35 4.77 -5.07
C LEU A 122 -10.84 5.28 -3.72
N VAL A 123 -9.81 4.64 -3.17
CA VAL A 123 -9.13 5.08 -1.96
C VAL A 123 -7.94 5.95 -2.34
N SER A 124 -7.78 7.08 -1.65
CA SER A 124 -6.65 7.98 -1.87
C SER A 124 -5.33 7.29 -1.57
N ALA A 125 -4.37 7.44 -2.49
CA ALA A 125 -2.99 7.04 -2.26
C ALA A 125 -2.34 7.92 -1.17
N PRO A 126 -1.34 7.41 -0.45
CA PRO A 126 -0.51 8.23 0.43
C PRO A 126 0.07 9.44 -0.32
N ALA A 127 0.02 10.62 0.31
CA ALA A 127 0.43 11.86 -0.32
C ALA A 127 1.96 11.95 -0.50
N ALA A 128 2.39 12.47 -1.65
CA ALA A 128 3.75 12.93 -1.89
C ALA A 128 3.98 14.31 -1.26
N PRO A 129 5.24 14.74 -0.98
CA PRO A 129 6.50 14.04 -1.25
C PRO A 129 6.80 12.92 -0.24
N GLN A 130 7.46 11.87 -0.70
CA GLN A 130 7.89 10.74 0.13
C GLN A 130 9.33 10.35 -0.21
N SER A 131 10.07 9.87 0.80
CA SER A 131 11.39 9.31 0.57
C SER A 131 11.74 8.30 1.64
N PHE A 132 12.57 7.33 1.30
CA PHE A 132 13.10 6.37 2.25
C PHE A 132 14.52 5.97 1.90
N LYS A 133 15.24 5.43 2.88
CA LYS A 133 16.56 4.86 2.67
C LYS A 133 16.42 3.36 2.45
N ALA A 134 16.85 2.90 1.28
CA ALA A 134 17.08 1.50 0.96
C ALA A 134 18.52 1.10 1.33
N TYR A 135 18.87 -0.17 1.20
CA TYR A 135 20.23 -0.64 1.49
C TYR A 135 21.25 -0.01 0.51
N ASP A 136 20.88 0.02 -0.77
CA ASP A 136 21.74 0.43 -1.87
C ASP A 136 21.44 1.84 -2.42
N ALA A 137 20.36 2.50 -1.97
CA ALA A 137 19.95 3.79 -2.49
C ALA A 137 19.16 4.63 -1.50
N ARG A 138 19.03 5.93 -1.80
CA ARG A 138 17.88 6.72 -1.33
C ARG A 138 16.86 6.78 -2.46
N ALA A 139 15.62 6.42 -2.16
CA ALA A 139 14.49 6.56 -3.07
C ALA A 139 13.63 7.75 -2.65
N SER A 140 13.16 8.53 -3.63
CA SER A 140 12.25 9.65 -3.39
C SER A 140 11.21 9.75 -4.50
N PHE A 141 10.03 10.26 -4.15
CA PHE A 141 8.96 10.58 -5.07
C PHE A 141 8.35 11.93 -4.69
N ASP A 142 8.30 12.86 -5.64
CA ASP A 142 7.80 14.22 -5.45
C ASP A 142 6.34 14.43 -5.91
N GLY A 143 5.74 13.40 -6.52
CA GLY A 143 4.40 13.48 -7.14
C GLY A 143 4.44 13.33 -8.66
N GLU A 144 5.59 13.57 -9.29
CA GLU A 144 5.78 13.56 -10.75
C GLU A 144 6.94 12.68 -11.21
N THR A 145 8.01 12.57 -10.40
CA THR A 145 9.23 11.82 -10.73
C THR A 145 9.68 10.99 -9.55
N VAL A 146 10.00 9.71 -9.81
CA VAL A 146 10.71 8.85 -8.84
C VAL A 146 12.20 8.98 -9.09
N SER A 147 12.99 9.18 -8.04
CA SER A 147 14.45 9.30 -8.14
C SER A 147 15.17 8.31 -7.25
N PHE A 148 16.23 7.70 -7.77
CA PHE A 148 17.14 6.84 -7.03
C PHE A 148 18.54 7.45 -7.01
N ARG A 149 19.04 7.67 -5.80
CA ARG A 149 20.39 8.13 -5.55
C ARG A 149 21.21 7.02 -4.91
N TRP A 150 22.28 6.58 -5.59
CA TRP A 150 23.00 5.37 -5.19
C TRP A 150 23.89 5.56 -3.96
N SER A 151 23.91 4.55 -3.10
CA SER A 151 24.75 4.47 -1.91
C SER A 151 26.17 4.07 -2.28
N ARG A 152 27.16 4.81 -1.78
CA ARG A 152 28.60 4.58 -2.06
C ARG A 152 29.10 3.20 -1.63
N THR A 153 28.49 2.66 -0.58
CA THR A 153 28.91 1.39 0.03
C THR A 153 27.89 0.27 -0.18
N GLY A 154 26.70 0.58 -0.70
CA GLY A 154 25.60 -0.38 -0.82
C GLY A 154 25.25 -0.77 -2.25
N ALA A 155 25.43 0.14 -3.22
CA ALA A 155 25.07 -0.13 -4.61
C ALA A 155 26.10 -0.96 -5.35
N SER A 156 25.63 -1.81 -6.26
CA SER A 156 26.47 -2.59 -7.16
C SER A 156 27.21 -1.71 -8.16
N SER A 157 28.25 -2.27 -8.78
CA SER A 157 28.98 -1.58 -9.84
C SER A 157 28.09 -1.27 -11.06
N ALA A 158 27.07 -2.09 -11.33
CA ALA A 158 26.10 -1.85 -12.40
C ALA A 158 25.30 -0.57 -12.15
N LYS A 159 24.72 -0.42 -10.95
CA LYS A 159 23.97 0.79 -10.56
C LYS A 159 24.84 2.04 -10.52
N TRP A 160 26.06 1.93 -9.97
CA TRP A 160 27.02 3.04 -9.98
C TRP A 160 27.34 3.53 -11.39
N LYS A 161 27.54 2.62 -12.34
CA LYS A 161 27.78 2.97 -13.76
C LYS A 161 26.57 3.61 -14.42
N ALA A 162 25.35 3.23 -14.03
CA ALA A 162 24.12 3.81 -14.55
C ALA A 162 23.90 5.26 -14.08
N GLY A 163 24.53 5.67 -12.97
CA GLY A 163 24.34 7.00 -12.37
C GLY A 163 22.98 7.15 -11.70
N ASP A 164 22.75 8.28 -11.02
CA ASP A 164 21.47 8.54 -10.35
C ASP A 164 20.29 8.48 -11.35
N GLN A 165 19.26 7.72 -11.00
CA GLN A 165 18.14 7.45 -11.91
C GLN A 165 16.96 8.36 -11.61
N HIS A 166 16.23 8.75 -12.67
CA HIS A 166 15.05 9.59 -12.60
C HIS A 166 13.99 9.05 -13.55
N PHE A 167 12.80 8.76 -13.02
CA PHE A 167 11.71 8.14 -13.75
C PHE A 167 10.46 9.03 -13.66
N PRO A 168 10.12 9.78 -14.71
CA PRO A 168 8.84 10.46 -14.80
C PRO A 168 7.68 9.46 -14.67
N ILE A 169 6.61 9.83 -13.97
CA ILE A 169 5.44 8.95 -13.80
C ILE A 169 4.83 8.53 -15.14
N THR A 170 4.90 9.39 -16.15
CA THR A 170 4.43 9.08 -17.51
C THR A 170 5.22 7.96 -18.19
N SER A 171 6.48 7.73 -17.79
CA SER A 171 7.29 6.63 -18.31
C SER A 171 7.08 5.32 -17.54
N LEU A 172 6.22 5.28 -16.52
CA LEU A 172 5.98 4.10 -15.70
C LEU A 172 4.59 3.51 -15.97
N TYR A 173 4.47 2.19 -15.93
CA TYR A 173 3.17 1.50 -15.91
C TYR A 173 2.85 0.89 -14.55
N GLY A 174 3.81 0.78 -13.65
CA GLY A 174 3.57 0.26 -12.31
C GLY A 174 4.80 0.21 -11.41
N VAL A 175 4.64 -0.49 -10.29
CA VAL A 175 5.70 -0.79 -9.33
C VAL A 175 5.52 -2.22 -8.84
N GLU A 176 6.64 -2.90 -8.60
CA GLU A 176 6.69 -4.15 -7.86
C GLU A 176 7.32 -3.89 -6.50
N TRP A 177 6.60 -4.22 -5.42
CA TRP A 177 7.11 -4.11 -4.07
C TRP A 177 7.18 -5.50 -3.44
N ARG A 178 8.32 -5.82 -2.83
CA ARG A 178 8.53 -7.07 -2.10
C ARG A 178 8.94 -6.74 -0.68
N ALA A 179 8.16 -7.22 0.29
CA ALA A 179 8.33 -6.85 1.69
C ALA A 179 9.77 -7.05 2.19
N PRO A 180 10.33 -6.10 2.97
CA PRO A 180 11.71 -6.17 3.47
C PRO A 180 11.95 -7.37 4.39
N GLU A 181 10.91 -7.96 4.98
CA GLU A 181 11.02 -9.17 5.79
C GLU A 181 11.10 -10.46 4.97
N LYS A 182 10.88 -10.41 3.66
CA LYS A 182 11.14 -11.54 2.77
C LYS A 182 12.59 -11.53 2.31
N LEU A 183 13.13 -12.71 2.01
CA LEU A 183 14.45 -12.82 1.39
C LEU A 183 14.44 -12.05 0.06
N GLY A 184 15.42 -11.14 -0.08
CA GLY A 184 15.56 -10.25 -1.24
C GLY A 184 14.40 -9.27 -1.38
N GLY A 185 14.01 -8.55 -0.32
CA GLY A 185 13.03 -7.47 -0.42
C GLY A 185 13.52 -6.31 -1.30
N TYR A 186 12.63 -5.67 -2.05
CA TYR A 186 12.98 -4.55 -2.94
C TYR A 186 11.75 -3.72 -3.31
N LEU A 187 12.00 -2.55 -3.90
CA LEU A 187 11.04 -1.80 -4.71
C LEU A 187 11.61 -1.67 -6.12
N ARG A 188 10.85 -2.12 -7.12
CA ARG A 188 11.20 -2.04 -8.54
C ARG A 188 10.16 -1.23 -9.27
N LEU A 189 10.61 -0.22 -10.01
CA LEU A 189 9.77 0.53 -10.93
C LEU A 189 9.61 -0.27 -12.21
N LEU A 190 8.43 -0.17 -12.82
CA LEU A 190 8.13 -0.87 -14.06
C LEU A 190 7.95 0.17 -15.17
N PRO A 191 9.02 0.45 -15.96
CA PRO A 191 8.95 1.38 -17.07
C PRO A 191 8.02 0.86 -18.16
N ARG A 192 7.25 1.75 -18.79
CA ARG A 192 6.59 1.43 -20.06
C ARG A 192 7.69 1.07 -21.03
N ASP A 193 7.66 -0.13 -21.61
CA ASP A 193 8.56 -0.48 -22.70
C ASP A 193 8.50 0.67 -23.71
N ASN A 194 9.63 1.33 -23.97
CA ASN A 194 9.73 2.20 -25.13
C ASN A 194 9.41 1.29 -26.32
N VAL A 195 8.25 1.45 -26.94
CA VAL A 195 7.87 0.74 -28.17
C VAL A 195 8.98 1.03 -29.20
N GLY A 196 9.86 0.05 -29.34
CA GLY A 196 11.13 0.16 -30.04
C GLY A 196 11.95 -1.12 -29.89
N GLY A 197 11.30 -2.28 -30.00
CA GLY A 197 11.93 -3.60 -29.93
C GLY A 197 10.87 -4.69 -29.88
N GLY A 198 10.68 -5.41 -30.98
CA GLY A 198 9.51 -6.26 -31.21
C GLY A 198 9.31 -7.46 -30.27
N ALA A 199 8.08 -7.95 -30.34
CA ALA A 199 7.55 -9.25 -29.91
C ALA A 199 7.06 -9.37 -28.45
N ALA A 200 5.73 -9.35 -28.35
CA ALA A 200 4.87 -10.07 -27.43
C ALA A 200 5.55 -10.86 -26.29
N GLY A 201 5.24 -10.46 -25.05
CA GLY A 201 5.31 -11.31 -23.87
C GLY A 201 6.68 -11.41 -23.22
N ALA A 202 7.05 -10.43 -22.39
CA ALA A 202 8.22 -10.55 -21.53
C ALA A 202 7.94 -10.00 -20.12
N VAL A 203 7.21 -10.78 -19.31
CA VAL A 203 7.34 -10.73 -17.84
C VAL A 203 8.62 -11.47 -17.39
N SER A 204 9.64 -11.55 -18.26
CA SER A 204 10.80 -12.44 -18.11
C SER A 204 12.03 -11.87 -18.81
N ALA A 205 12.50 -10.71 -18.37
CA ALA A 205 13.87 -10.25 -18.60
C ALA A 205 14.36 -9.17 -17.61
N ALA A 206 13.62 -8.89 -16.52
CA ALA A 206 14.13 -7.99 -15.50
C ALA A 206 15.29 -8.69 -14.77
N GLY A 207 16.49 -8.09 -14.79
CA GLY A 207 17.67 -8.61 -14.12
C GLY A 207 17.50 -8.79 -12.61
N ALA A 208 18.51 -9.34 -11.94
CA ALA A 208 18.50 -9.44 -10.49
C ALA A 208 18.34 -8.03 -9.86
N PRO A 209 17.46 -7.81 -8.86
CA PRO A 209 17.23 -6.48 -8.26
C PRO A 209 18.51 -5.78 -7.77
N GLU A 210 19.55 -6.55 -7.44
CA GLU A 210 20.87 -6.06 -7.01
C GLU A 210 21.62 -5.30 -8.12
N ASP A 211 21.40 -5.65 -9.38
CA ASP A 211 22.08 -5.06 -10.54
C ASP A 211 21.17 -4.20 -11.42
N ASP A 212 19.85 -4.25 -11.20
CA ASP A 212 18.81 -3.56 -11.95
C ASP A 212 18.67 -2.08 -11.52
N PRO A 213 18.99 -1.09 -12.39
CA PRO A 213 18.88 0.34 -12.05
C PRO A 213 17.43 0.82 -11.81
N THR A 214 16.42 0.03 -12.18
CA THR A 214 15.01 0.33 -11.90
C THR A 214 14.56 -0.17 -10.53
N ALA A 215 15.44 -0.84 -9.78
CA ALA A 215 15.15 -1.37 -8.46
C ALA A 215 16.05 -0.79 -7.36
N VAL A 216 15.51 -0.72 -6.15
CA VAL A 216 16.25 -0.48 -4.90
C VAL A 216 16.03 -1.66 -3.97
N VAL A 217 17.10 -2.12 -3.32
CA VAL A 217 17.07 -3.34 -2.51
C VAL A 217 16.95 -3.01 -1.03
N PHE A 218 16.17 -3.80 -0.31
CA PHE A 218 15.97 -3.68 1.13
C PHE A 218 16.96 -4.58 1.88
N GLY A 219 17.23 -4.25 3.14
CA GLY A 219 18.16 -5.04 3.96
C GLY A 219 18.75 -4.25 5.11
N LEU A 220 19.28 -4.95 6.11
CA LEU A 220 19.96 -4.37 7.28
C LEU A 220 19.17 -3.23 7.98
N GLY A 221 17.85 -3.36 8.04
CA GLY A 221 16.96 -2.34 8.64
C GLY A 221 16.59 -1.18 7.74
N TYR A 222 16.95 -1.21 6.45
CA TYR A 222 16.55 -0.24 5.42
C TYR A 222 15.37 -0.76 4.59
N GLY A 223 14.63 0.16 3.96
CA GLY A 223 13.47 -0.17 3.14
C GLY A 223 12.22 -0.56 3.95
N LEU A 224 12.09 -0.03 5.17
CA LEU A 224 11.07 -0.41 6.13
C LEU A 224 9.67 -0.29 5.54
N VAL A 225 8.77 -1.23 5.89
CA VAL A 225 7.39 -1.30 5.34
C VAL A 225 6.65 0.04 5.44
N HIS A 226 6.79 0.75 6.56
CA HIS A 226 6.09 2.01 6.82
C HIS A 226 6.63 3.21 6.03
N GLU A 227 7.72 3.04 5.28
CA GLU A 227 8.29 4.07 4.42
C GLU A 227 8.22 3.66 2.94
N SER A 228 8.58 2.40 2.63
CA SER A 228 8.67 1.92 1.25
C SER A 228 7.32 1.59 0.62
N LEU A 229 6.38 1.02 1.38
CA LEU A 229 5.06 0.67 0.85
C LEU A 229 4.19 1.91 0.57
N PRO A 230 4.13 2.94 1.45
CA PRO A 230 3.44 4.18 1.11
C PRO A 230 3.98 4.84 -0.16
N LEU A 231 5.31 4.82 -0.37
CA LEU A 231 5.91 5.32 -1.61
C LEU A 231 5.47 4.53 -2.83
N ALA A 232 5.51 3.20 -2.78
CA ALA A 232 5.02 2.36 -3.86
C ALA A 232 3.55 2.65 -4.20
N ALA A 233 2.69 2.78 -3.19
CA ALA A 233 1.27 3.12 -3.35
C ALA A 233 1.06 4.52 -3.95
N SER A 234 1.87 5.51 -3.54
CA SER A 234 1.83 6.86 -4.09
C SER A 234 2.18 6.88 -5.58
N VAL A 235 3.21 6.12 -5.97
CA VAL A 235 3.61 5.94 -7.37
C VAL A 235 2.50 5.27 -8.19
N LEU A 236 1.90 4.17 -7.72
CA LEU A 236 0.77 3.53 -8.41
C LEU A 236 -0.40 4.50 -8.62
N GLY A 237 -0.79 5.22 -7.57
CA GLY A 237 -1.85 6.21 -7.65
C GLY A 237 -1.54 7.31 -8.67
N ALA A 238 -0.28 7.74 -8.77
CA ALA A 238 0.14 8.73 -9.75
C ALA A 238 0.13 8.18 -11.18
N VAL A 239 0.62 6.95 -11.41
CA VAL A 239 0.61 6.29 -12.72
C VAL A 239 -0.81 6.16 -13.26
N GLN A 240 -1.77 5.69 -12.46
CA GLN A 240 -3.16 5.54 -12.91
C GLN A 240 -3.78 6.90 -13.28
N ARG A 241 -3.49 7.97 -12.52
CA ARG A 241 -3.94 9.32 -12.85
C ARG A 241 -3.31 9.85 -14.14
N ALA A 242 -2.04 9.53 -14.40
CA ALA A 242 -1.34 9.98 -15.61
C ALA A 242 -1.84 9.30 -16.89
N VAL A 243 -2.28 8.04 -16.82
CA VAL A 243 -2.89 7.33 -17.96
C VAL A 243 -4.22 7.93 -18.41
N ARG A 244 -4.92 8.61 -17.48
CA ARG A 244 -6.26 9.16 -17.73
C ARG A 244 -6.25 10.63 -18.18
N LYS A 245 -5.08 11.27 -18.26
CA LYS A 245 -4.91 12.62 -18.82
C LYS A 245 -4.52 12.53 -20.29
#